data_AF-A0A8B8QAZ1-F1
#
_entry.id   AF-A0A8B8QAZ1-F1
#
_cell.length_a   1.000
_cell.length_b   1.000
_cell.length_c   1.000
_cell.angle_alpha   90.00
_cell.angle_beta   90.00
_cell.angle_gamma   90.00
#
_symmetry.space_group_name_H-M   'P 1'
#
loop_
_entity.id
_entity.type
_entity.pdbx_description
1 polymer ?
#
loop_
_entity_poly.entity_id
_entity_poly.type
_entity_poly.pdbx_seq_one_letter_code
_entity_poly.pdbx_strand_id
1 'polypeptide(L)'
;MNDLLTDSFVSDAKIQPPSEGDVEMGAPLPRSNSDMGLEAFNKQIQEVEKQVQKVSSLLKKLKESNEESKTVTKASAMKAIKKQMDKDVDEVGKTARNVKAKLEAINKENLANRKKPGCEKGTGVDRSRMNMTNALTKKFKELMTEFQTLRQNIQDEYRAVVERRVITVTGTRPDEETIERLIETGDGEQIFQKAIEEMGRGQVISSLRTKQGCSRPMCTLTLVPLVLTDLLGHGSPSRSPRRDPRQH
;
A
#
# COMPACT_ATOMS: atom_id res chain seq x y z
N MET A 1 -37.21 22.63 -59.82
CA MET A 1 -37.20 24.04 -60.30
C MET A 1 -38.63 24.50 -60.38
N ASN A 2 -38.99 25.47 -59.51
CA ASN A 2 -40.10 26.42 -59.63
C ASN A 2 -39.84 27.45 -58.52
N ASP A 3 -39.27 28.58 -58.92
CA ASP A 3 -39.26 29.82 -58.12
C ASP A 3 -40.66 30.42 -58.18
N LEU A 4 -41.14 30.99 -57.07
CA LEU A 4 -42.21 31.99 -57.07
C LEU A 4 -42.12 32.86 -55.81
N LEU A 5 -41.66 34.09 -56.03
CA LEU A 5 -42.12 35.34 -55.41
C LEU A 5 -41.54 35.74 -54.04
N THR A 6 -40.41 36.46 -54.12
CA THR A 6 -40.36 37.92 -53.86
C THR A 6 -41.59 38.51 -53.16
N ASP A 7 -41.43 38.96 -51.91
CA ASP A 7 -42.07 40.21 -51.50
C ASP A 7 -41.11 41.08 -50.69
N SER A 8 -41.23 42.36 -50.96
CA SER A 8 -40.23 43.40 -50.80
C SER A 8 -40.26 44.02 -49.42
N PHE A 9 -39.11 44.56 -49.04
CA PHE A 9 -38.93 45.56 -48.01
C PHE A 9 -39.98 46.68 -48.07
N VAL A 10 -40.72 46.89 -46.99
CA VAL A 10 -41.07 48.24 -46.49
C VAL A 10 -41.06 48.23 -44.96
N SER A 11 -40.25 49.13 -44.44
CA SER A 11 -40.08 49.58 -43.06
C SER A 11 -41.40 49.88 -42.34
N ASP A 12 -41.50 49.50 -41.06
CA ASP A 12 -42.09 50.42 -40.10
C ASP A 12 -41.47 50.25 -38.71
N ALA A 13 -41.14 51.40 -38.13
CA ALA A 13 -40.49 51.53 -36.85
C ALA A 13 -41.51 51.28 -35.74
N LYS A 14 -41.18 50.37 -34.81
CA LYS A 14 -41.73 50.46 -33.46
C LYS A 14 -40.70 50.01 -32.45
N ILE A 15 -39.94 51.01 -31.98
CA ILE A 15 -39.16 50.97 -30.75
C ILE A 15 -40.13 50.60 -29.62
N GLN A 16 -39.96 49.41 -29.05
CA GLN A 16 -40.46 49.07 -27.73
C GLN A 16 -39.23 48.80 -26.84
N PRO A 17 -39.13 49.42 -25.65
CA PRO A 17 -38.04 49.14 -24.74
C PRO A 17 -38.18 47.71 -24.20
N PRO A 18 -37.09 46.93 -24.08
CA PRO A 18 -37.16 45.69 -23.34
C PRO A 18 -37.34 46.02 -21.86
N SER A 19 -38.46 45.52 -21.33
CA SER A 19 -38.85 45.51 -19.93
C SER A 19 -37.67 45.21 -19.02
N GLU A 20 -37.38 46.15 -18.13
CA GLU A 20 -36.76 45.86 -16.84
C GLU A 20 -37.58 44.74 -16.18
N GLY A 21 -36.93 43.61 -15.99
CA GLY A 21 -37.50 42.40 -15.44
C GLY A 21 -36.40 41.64 -14.72
N ASP A 22 -35.85 42.31 -13.71
CA ASP A 22 -35.38 41.76 -12.44
C ASP A 22 -34.92 40.29 -12.51
N VAL A 23 -33.72 40.09 -13.06
CA VAL A 23 -32.94 38.91 -12.70
C VAL A 23 -32.29 39.25 -11.38
N GLU A 24 -32.95 38.87 -10.29
CA GLU A 24 -32.44 38.90 -8.92
C GLU A 24 -31.09 38.18 -8.90
N MET A 25 -30.01 38.92 -9.18
CA MET A 25 -28.65 38.50 -8.91
C MET A 25 -28.56 38.44 -7.40
N GLY A 26 -28.80 37.24 -6.85
CA GLY A 26 -28.69 36.94 -5.44
C GLY A 26 -27.46 37.64 -4.88
N ALA A 27 -27.69 38.42 -3.82
CA ALA A 27 -26.71 39.29 -3.19
C ALA A 27 -25.35 38.59 -3.09
N PRO A 28 -24.22 39.27 -3.38
CA PRO A 28 -22.90 38.69 -3.17
C PRO A 28 -22.82 38.29 -1.70
N LEU A 29 -22.92 36.99 -1.44
CA LEU A 29 -22.66 36.46 -0.11
C LEU A 29 -21.29 37.01 0.30
N PRO A 30 -21.15 37.52 1.53
CA PRO A 30 -19.87 38.00 2.00
C PRO A 30 -18.86 36.90 1.71
N ARG A 31 -17.72 37.27 1.09
CA ARG A 31 -16.58 36.38 0.82
C ARG A 31 -16.02 35.89 2.15
N SER A 32 -16.78 35.04 2.82
CA SER A 32 -16.43 34.30 4.00
C SER A 32 -15.47 33.23 3.52
N ASN A 33 -14.16 33.45 3.69
CA ASN A 33 -13.08 32.47 3.57
C ASN A 33 -13.49 31.25 2.70
N SER A 34 -13.67 31.49 1.40
CA SER A 34 -14.40 30.60 0.48
C SER A 34 -13.74 29.24 0.27
N ASP A 35 -12.55 29.03 0.81
CA ASP A 35 -11.82 27.78 0.70
C ASP A 35 -12.32 26.71 1.68
N MET A 36 -13.07 27.03 2.75
CA MET A 36 -13.56 26.05 3.74
C MET A 36 -12.46 25.10 4.30
N GLY A 37 -11.18 25.49 4.18
CA GLY A 37 -10.02 24.65 4.50
C GLY A 37 -9.76 23.51 3.52
N LEU A 38 -10.18 23.64 2.26
CA LEU A 38 -9.99 22.67 1.19
C LEU A 38 -8.56 22.73 0.63
N GLU A 39 -7.95 23.90 0.52
CA GLU A 39 -6.56 24.05 0.04
C GLU A 39 -5.58 23.33 0.98
N ALA A 40 -5.70 23.56 2.29
CA ALA A 40 -4.88 22.89 3.29
C ALA A 40 -5.05 21.37 3.25
N PHE A 41 -6.29 20.90 3.09
CA PHE A 41 -6.59 19.48 2.93
C PHE A 41 -6.00 18.90 1.64
N ASN A 42 -6.12 19.59 0.51
CA ASN A 42 -5.56 19.16 -0.76
C ASN A 42 -4.03 19.02 -0.66
N LYS A 43 -3.36 19.93 0.03
CA LYS A 43 -1.91 19.82 0.33
C LYS A 43 -1.59 18.58 1.16
N GLN A 44 -2.37 18.27 2.19
CA GLN A 44 -2.20 17.04 2.98
C GLN A 44 -2.42 15.78 2.13
N ILE A 45 -3.46 15.75 1.29
CA ILE A 45 -3.75 14.64 0.39
C ILE A 45 -2.61 14.40 -0.59
N GLN A 46 -2.09 15.45 -1.24
CA GLN A 46 -0.95 15.34 -2.16
C GLN A 46 0.30 14.81 -1.47
N GLU A 47 0.57 15.25 -0.23
CA GLU A 47 1.70 14.76 0.55
C GLU A 47 1.54 13.27 0.90
N VAL A 48 0.34 12.82 1.27
CA VAL A 48 0.06 11.39 1.49
C VAL A 48 0.19 10.61 0.18
N GLU A 49 -0.31 11.15 -0.92
CA GLU A 49 -0.22 10.51 -2.24
C GLU A 49 1.24 10.28 -2.66
N LYS A 50 2.13 11.26 -2.46
CA LYS A 50 3.57 11.11 -2.69
C LYS A 50 4.18 9.97 -1.86
N GLN A 51 3.77 9.83 -0.60
CA GLN A 51 4.26 8.73 0.24
C GLN A 51 3.71 7.37 -0.21
N VAL A 52 2.45 7.30 -0.65
CA VAL A 52 1.85 6.08 -1.23
C VAL A 52 2.57 5.70 -2.53
N GLN A 53 2.91 6.66 -3.39
CA GLN A 53 3.73 6.44 -4.58
C GLN A 53 5.13 5.94 -4.21
N LYS A 54 5.73 6.49 -3.16
CA LYS A 54 7.01 6.00 -2.63
C LYS A 54 6.92 4.53 -2.23
N VAL A 55 5.88 4.11 -1.51
CA VAL A 55 5.66 2.69 -1.17
C VAL A 55 5.59 1.84 -2.45
N SER A 56 4.80 2.24 -3.44
CA SER A 56 4.71 1.52 -4.73
C SER A 56 6.08 1.38 -5.42
N SER A 57 6.89 2.44 -5.43
CA SER A 57 8.23 2.39 -6.02
C SER A 57 9.19 1.44 -5.28
N LEU A 58 9.10 1.37 -3.95
CA LEU A 58 9.89 0.44 -3.14
C LEU A 58 9.46 -1.01 -3.38
N LEU A 59 8.15 -1.27 -3.53
CA LEU A 59 7.66 -2.61 -3.88
C LEU A 59 8.17 -3.07 -5.23
N LYS A 60 8.17 -2.19 -6.23
CA LYS A 60 8.73 -2.49 -7.55
C LYS A 60 10.21 -2.86 -7.45
N LYS A 61 11.01 -2.07 -6.73
CA LYS A 61 12.45 -2.35 -6.52
C LYS A 61 12.69 -3.67 -5.78
N LEU A 62 11.87 -3.97 -4.77
CA LEU A 62 11.97 -5.22 -4.03
C LEU A 62 11.67 -6.43 -4.93
N LYS A 63 10.67 -6.33 -5.83
CA LYS A 63 10.39 -7.35 -6.84
C LYS A 63 11.56 -7.54 -7.80
N GLU A 64 12.08 -6.44 -8.35
CA GLU A 64 13.21 -6.47 -9.28
C GLU A 64 14.45 -7.09 -8.64
N SER A 65 14.76 -6.71 -7.40
CA SER A 65 15.86 -7.29 -6.62
C SER A 65 15.67 -8.78 -6.35
N ASN A 66 14.43 -9.22 -6.08
CA ASN A 66 14.13 -10.64 -5.91
C ASN A 66 14.38 -11.42 -7.20
N GLU A 67 13.89 -10.92 -8.34
CA GLU A 67 14.12 -11.58 -9.64
C GLU A 67 15.60 -11.59 -10.02
N GLU A 68 16.34 -10.50 -9.76
CA GLU A 68 17.79 -10.45 -9.96
C GLU A 68 18.50 -11.51 -9.10
N SER A 69 18.08 -11.68 -7.85
CA SER A 69 18.67 -12.65 -6.93
C SER A 69 18.59 -14.10 -7.44
N LYS A 70 17.62 -14.42 -8.30
CA LYS A 70 17.42 -15.75 -8.89
C LYS A 70 18.43 -16.07 -10.00
N THR A 71 18.95 -15.04 -10.67
CA THR A 71 19.84 -15.20 -11.84
C THR A 71 21.31 -14.97 -11.52
N VAL A 72 21.60 -14.28 -10.41
CA VAL A 72 22.97 -13.98 -9.99
C VAL A 72 23.64 -15.19 -9.34
N THR A 73 24.82 -15.55 -9.87
CA THR A 73 25.64 -16.67 -9.35
C THR A 73 26.82 -16.23 -8.50
N LYS A 74 27.21 -14.94 -8.56
CA LYS A 74 28.32 -14.39 -7.78
C LYS A 74 27.91 -14.17 -6.32
N ALA A 75 28.57 -14.85 -5.39
CA ALA A 75 28.26 -14.77 -3.96
C ALA A 75 28.27 -13.34 -3.39
N SER A 76 29.21 -12.49 -3.83
CA SER A 76 29.29 -11.08 -3.41
C SER A 76 28.08 -10.27 -3.89
N ALA A 77 27.61 -10.52 -5.12
CA ALA A 77 26.43 -9.88 -5.69
C ALA A 77 25.14 -10.38 -5.02
N MET A 78 25.01 -11.70 -4.78
CA MET A 78 23.87 -12.24 -4.00
C MET A 78 23.77 -11.60 -2.62
N LYS A 79 24.89 -11.44 -1.91
CA LYS A 79 24.93 -10.78 -0.60
C LYS A 79 24.53 -9.30 -0.68
N ALA A 80 24.97 -8.60 -1.72
CA ALA A 80 24.59 -7.21 -1.96
C ALA A 80 23.09 -7.06 -2.23
N ILE A 81 22.52 -7.94 -3.07
CA ILE A 81 21.08 -7.96 -3.39
C ILE A 81 20.25 -8.25 -2.13
N LYS A 82 20.60 -9.28 -1.34
CA LYS A 82 19.94 -9.56 -0.05
C LYS A 82 19.92 -8.32 0.85
N LYS A 83 21.08 -7.67 1.04
CA LYS A 83 21.19 -6.45 1.84
C LYS A 83 20.35 -5.29 1.29
N GLN A 84 20.19 -5.19 -0.02
CA GLN A 84 19.35 -4.17 -0.63
C GLN A 84 17.86 -4.45 -0.39
N MET A 85 17.43 -5.72 -0.55
CA MET A 85 16.06 -6.15 -0.26
C MET A 85 15.67 -5.85 1.19
N ASP A 86 16.56 -6.10 2.16
CA ASP A 86 16.29 -5.79 3.58
C ASP A 86 16.04 -4.29 3.81
N LYS A 87 16.86 -3.44 3.18
CA LYS A 87 16.70 -1.99 3.28
C LYS A 87 15.37 -1.55 2.68
N ASP A 88 14.99 -2.11 1.53
CA ASP A 88 13.73 -1.78 0.87
C ASP A 88 12.54 -2.20 1.75
N VAL A 89 12.60 -3.37 2.39
CA VAL A 89 11.61 -3.84 3.37
C VAL A 89 11.49 -2.89 4.56
N ASP A 90 12.62 -2.46 5.14
CA ASP A 90 12.65 -1.51 6.25
C ASP A 90 12.07 -0.13 5.85
N GLU A 91 12.40 0.35 4.65
CA GLU A 91 11.91 1.62 4.12
C GLU A 91 10.40 1.57 3.83
N VAL A 92 9.88 0.45 3.32
CA VAL A 92 8.44 0.23 3.17
C VAL A 92 7.78 0.31 4.54
N GLY A 93 8.30 -0.39 5.55
CA GLY A 93 7.74 -0.38 6.90
C GLY A 93 7.75 1.00 7.58
N LYS A 94 8.79 1.80 7.37
CA LYS A 94 8.85 3.19 7.86
C LYS A 94 7.84 4.09 7.15
N THR A 95 7.80 4.02 5.81
CA THR A 95 6.90 4.85 5.00
C THR A 95 5.44 4.50 5.26
N ALA A 96 5.12 3.21 5.39
CA ALA A 96 3.77 2.72 5.68
C ALA A 96 3.23 3.25 7.02
N ARG A 97 4.05 3.25 8.08
CA ARG A 97 3.66 3.83 9.38
C ARG A 97 3.34 5.32 9.28
N ASN A 98 4.15 6.07 8.53
CA ASN A 98 3.92 7.49 8.31
C ASN A 98 2.63 7.76 7.51
N VAL A 99 2.38 6.99 6.45
CA VAL A 99 1.15 7.07 5.66
C VAL A 99 -0.07 6.78 6.52
N LYS A 100 -0.03 5.71 7.33
CA LYS A 100 -1.10 5.36 8.27
C LYS A 100 -1.42 6.51 9.21
N ALA A 101 -0.41 7.05 9.89
CA ALA A 101 -0.58 8.15 10.83
C ALA A 101 -1.18 9.41 10.17
N LYS A 102 -0.73 9.75 8.95
CA LYS A 102 -1.29 10.89 8.20
C LYS A 102 -2.74 10.65 7.78
N LEU A 103 -3.10 9.46 7.31
CA LEU A 103 -4.48 9.13 6.95
C LEU A 103 -5.42 9.16 8.17
N GLU A 104 -4.97 8.68 9.33
CA GLU A 104 -5.72 8.76 10.59
C GLU A 104 -5.93 10.22 11.04
N ALA A 105 -4.89 11.05 10.93
CA ALA A 105 -4.99 12.48 11.22
C ALA A 105 -5.99 13.18 10.29
N ILE A 106 -5.90 12.94 8.97
CA ILE A 106 -6.84 13.50 7.99
C ILE A 106 -8.27 13.04 8.27
N ASN A 107 -8.49 11.77 8.62
CA ASN A 107 -9.82 11.27 8.99
C ASN A 107 -10.37 11.98 10.22
N LYS A 108 -9.54 12.20 11.25
CA LYS A 108 -9.94 12.97 12.44
C LYS A 108 -10.28 14.42 12.09
N GLU A 109 -9.50 15.06 11.23
CA GLU A 109 -9.76 16.41 10.74
C GLU A 109 -11.04 16.50 9.91
N ASN A 110 -11.34 15.50 9.07
CA ASN A 110 -12.58 15.42 8.31
C ASN A 110 -13.80 15.34 9.24
N LEU A 111 -13.72 14.56 10.32
CA LEU A 111 -14.78 14.51 11.33
C LEU A 111 -14.94 15.83 12.08
N ALA A 112 -13.84 16.51 12.41
CA ALA A 112 -13.87 17.82 13.05
C ALA A 112 -14.45 18.89 12.11
N ASN A 113 -14.18 18.81 10.81
CA ASN A 113 -14.67 19.77 9.81
C ASN A 113 -16.20 19.81 9.72
N ARG A 114 -16.88 18.70 10.06
CA ARG A 114 -18.35 18.61 10.09
C ARG A 114 -19.02 19.55 11.09
N LYS A 115 -18.27 20.11 12.03
CA LYS A 115 -18.78 21.09 13.00
C LYS A 115 -18.86 22.50 12.42
N LYS A 116 -18.26 22.74 11.24
CA LYS A 116 -18.29 24.05 10.58
C LYS A 116 -19.54 24.21 9.71
N PRO A 117 -20.15 25.41 9.68
CA PRO A 117 -21.26 25.70 8.77
C PRO A 117 -20.89 25.43 7.30
N GLY A 118 -21.75 24.74 6.55
CA GLY A 118 -21.54 24.40 5.15
C GLY A 118 -20.59 23.22 4.89
N CYS A 119 -20.05 22.60 5.96
CA CYS A 119 -19.21 21.41 5.90
C CYS A 119 -19.84 20.20 6.61
N GLU A 120 -21.14 20.28 6.91
CA GLU A 120 -21.88 19.25 7.63
C GLU A 120 -21.83 17.90 6.88
N LYS A 121 -22.15 16.83 7.60
CA LYS A 121 -22.19 15.49 7.01
C LYS A 121 -23.09 15.47 5.78
N GLY A 122 -22.58 14.95 4.66
CA GLY A 122 -23.32 14.82 3.40
C GLY A 122 -23.25 16.04 2.47
N THR A 123 -22.66 17.16 2.91
CA THR A 123 -22.36 18.30 2.03
C THR A 123 -21.42 17.91 0.89
N GLY A 124 -21.36 18.72 -0.16
CA GLY A 124 -20.40 18.53 -1.26
C GLY A 124 -18.95 18.49 -0.76
N VAL A 125 -18.61 19.37 0.19
CA VAL A 125 -17.27 19.43 0.81
C VAL A 125 -16.98 18.17 1.63
N ASP A 126 -17.90 17.73 2.50
CA ASP A 126 -17.74 16.49 3.28
C ASP A 126 -17.56 15.27 2.36
N ARG A 127 -18.42 15.11 1.35
CA ARG A 127 -18.34 14.00 0.40
C ARG A 127 -17.02 14.01 -0.37
N SER A 128 -16.58 15.16 -0.87
CA SER A 128 -15.31 15.28 -1.59
C SER A 128 -14.12 14.85 -0.72
N ARG A 129 -14.03 15.40 0.50
CA ARG A 129 -12.94 15.07 1.44
C ARG A 129 -12.93 13.60 1.83
N MET A 130 -14.10 13.04 2.13
CA MET A 130 -14.24 11.62 2.46
C MET A 130 -13.86 10.73 1.28
N ASN A 131 -14.31 11.05 0.06
CA ASN A 131 -13.99 10.27 -1.14
C ASN A 131 -12.48 10.25 -1.42
N MET A 132 -11.81 11.40 -1.37
CA MET A 132 -10.35 11.49 -1.59
C MET A 132 -9.58 10.71 -0.53
N THR A 133 -9.96 10.85 0.74
CA THR A 133 -9.29 10.14 1.85
C THR A 133 -9.52 8.62 1.77
N ASN A 134 -10.74 8.20 1.45
CA ASN A 134 -11.10 6.78 1.28
C ASN A 134 -10.38 6.15 0.09
N ALA A 135 -10.26 6.87 -1.04
CA ALA A 135 -9.54 6.39 -2.21
C ALA A 135 -8.06 6.15 -1.90
N LEU A 136 -7.39 7.09 -1.22
CA LEU A 136 -6.00 6.89 -0.78
C LEU A 136 -5.88 5.76 0.24
N THR A 137 -6.81 5.63 1.18
CA THR A 137 -6.83 4.54 2.16
C THR A 137 -6.94 3.18 1.47
N LYS A 138 -7.83 3.07 0.47
CA LYS A 138 -7.99 1.84 -0.32
C LYS A 138 -6.72 1.49 -1.09
N LYS A 139 -6.14 2.45 -1.83
CA LYS A 139 -4.89 2.25 -2.58
C LYS A 139 -3.73 1.85 -1.67
N PHE A 140 -3.61 2.49 -0.51
CA PHE A 140 -2.59 2.13 0.47
C PHE A 140 -2.77 0.70 0.99
N LYS A 141 -4.01 0.30 1.31
CA LYS A 141 -4.30 -1.09 1.74
C LYS A 141 -3.94 -2.10 0.66
N GLU A 142 -4.31 -1.85 -0.60
CA GLU A 142 -3.96 -2.72 -1.73
C GLU A 142 -2.44 -2.92 -1.85
N LEU A 143 -1.65 -1.84 -1.78
CA LEU A 143 -0.19 -1.92 -1.80
C LEU A 143 0.37 -2.67 -0.59
N MET A 144 -0.20 -2.50 0.60
CA MET A 144 0.27 -3.23 1.78
C MET A 144 -0.07 -4.73 1.70
N THR A 145 -1.20 -5.10 1.12
CA THR A 145 -1.52 -6.50 0.80
C THR A 145 -0.54 -7.07 -0.22
N GLU A 146 -0.25 -6.33 -1.29
CA GLU A 146 0.73 -6.73 -2.30
C GLU A 146 2.13 -6.93 -1.69
N PHE A 147 2.54 -6.05 -0.77
CA PHE A 147 3.78 -6.19 -0.03
C PHE A 147 3.82 -7.47 0.80
N GLN A 148 2.74 -7.80 1.50
CA GLN A 148 2.64 -9.02 2.29
C GLN A 148 2.74 -10.26 1.40
N THR A 149 2.01 -10.29 0.29
CA THR A 149 2.07 -11.41 -0.67
C THR A 149 3.47 -11.56 -1.25
N LEU A 150 4.10 -10.46 -1.67
CA LEU A 150 5.47 -10.49 -2.19
C LEU A 150 6.44 -11.06 -1.16
N ARG A 151 6.32 -10.60 0.08
CA ARG A 151 7.16 -11.05 1.18
C ARG A 151 7.01 -12.55 1.46
N GLN A 152 5.78 -13.04 1.49
CA GLN A 152 5.50 -14.47 1.66
C GLN A 152 6.09 -15.28 0.50
N ASN A 153 5.89 -14.83 -0.73
CA ASN A 153 6.45 -15.48 -1.92
C ASN A 153 7.98 -15.55 -1.86
N ILE A 154 8.67 -14.48 -1.46
CA ILE A 154 10.13 -14.47 -1.30
C ILE A 154 10.57 -15.52 -0.26
N GLN A 155 9.85 -15.62 0.86
CA GLN A 155 10.15 -16.60 1.91
C GLN A 155 9.92 -18.04 1.44
N ASP A 156 8.80 -18.30 0.78
CA ASP A 156 8.44 -19.62 0.26
C ASP A 156 9.41 -20.07 -0.85
N GLU A 157 9.76 -19.16 -1.76
CA GLU A 157 10.77 -19.40 -2.80
C GLU A 157 12.13 -19.74 -2.17
N TYR A 158 12.56 -18.98 -1.16
CA TYR A 158 13.82 -19.24 -0.48
C TYR A 158 13.82 -20.59 0.25
N ARG A 159 12.72 -20.92 0.93
CA ARG A 159 12.52 -22.21 1.59
C ARG A 159 12.60 -23.37 0.61
N ALA A 160 11.93 -23.27 -0.54
CA ALA A 160 12.00 -24.29 -1.59
C ALA A 160 13.43 -24.45 -2.17
N VAL A 161 14.19 -23.36 -2.28
CA VAL A 161 15.60 -23.42 -2.73
C VAL A 161 16.47 -24.14 -1.69
N VAL A 162 16.29 -23.85 -0.41
CA VAL A 162 17.03 -24.53 0.67
C VAL A 162 16.67 -26.01 0.70
N GLU A 163 15.38 -26.36 0.70
CA GLU A 163 14.91 -27.75 0.71
C GLU A 163 15.50 -28.57 -0.46
N ARG A 164 15.42 -28.05 -1.69
CA ARG A 164 15.99 -28.72 -2.88
C ARG A 164 17.49 -28.96 -2.72
N ARG A 165 18.23 -27.97 -2.23
CA ARG A 165 19.68 -28.11 -2.00
C ARG A 165 19.99 -29.16 -0.94
N VAL A 166 19.23 -29.21 0.17
CA VAL A 166 19.40 -30.27 1.19
C VAL A 166 19.15 -31.64 0.60
N ILE A 167 18.09 -31.82 -0.19
CA ILE A 167 17.80 -33.11 -0.82
C ILE A 167 18.92 -33.51 -1.79
N THR A 168 19.40 -32.58 -2.63
CA THR A 168 20.49 -32.88 -3.57
C THR A 168 21.78 -33.26 -2.86
N VAL A 169 22.10 -32.62 -1.74
CA VAL A 169 23.37 -32.79 -1.02
C VAL A 169 23.33 -33.96 -0.03
N THR A 170 22.20 -34.21 0.63
CA THR A 170 22.08 -35.28 1.64
C THR A 170 21.41 -36.55 1.10
N GLY A 171 20.69 -36.46 -0.02
CA GLY A 171 19.87 -37.55 -0.57
C GLY A 171 18.57 -37.81 0.21
N THR A 172 18.31 -37.07 1.29
CA THR A 172 17.15 -37.27 2.18
C THR A 172 16.29 -36.01 2.27
N ARG A 173 14.98 -36.19 2.46
CA ARG A 173 14.06 -35.07 2.73
C ARG A 173 14.22 -34.62 4.18
N PRO A 174 14.65 -33.36 4.44
CA PRO A 174 14.69 -32.84 5.80
C PRO A 174 13.26 -32.62 6.35
N ASP A 175 13.13 -32.73 7.66
CA ASP A 175 11.93 -32.29 8.39
C ASP A 175 11.81 -30.76 8.36
N GLU A 176 10.58 -30.29 8.53
CA GLU A 176 10.25 -28.87 8.43
C GLU A 176 11.04 -28.00 9.42
N GLU A 177 11.18 -28.50 10.64
CA GLU A 177 11.91 -27.82 11.71
C GLU A 177 13.40 -27.66 11.37
N THR A 178 14.00 -28.65 10.69
CA THR A 178 15.37 -28.53 10.16
C THR A 178 15.47 -27.45 9.08
N ILE A 179 14.50 -27.37 8.18
CA ILE A 179 14.50 -26.34 7.12
C ILE A 179 14.40 -24.94 7.75
N GLU A 180 13.51 -24.74 8.71
CA GLU A 180 13.37 -23.49 9.45
C GLU A 180 14.65 -23.12 10.20
N ARG A 181 15.27 -24.07 10.92
CA ARG A 181 16.56 -23.84 11.60
C ARG A 181 17.67 -23.44 10.63
N LEU A 182 17.74 -24.05 9.43
CA LEU A 182 18.73 -23.72 8.41
C LEU A 182 18.53 -22.31 7.83
N ILE A 183 17.27 -21.89 7.68
CA ILE A 183 16.90 -20.54 7.26
C ILE A 183 17.26 -19.53 8.36
N GLU A 184 16.97 -19.84 9.62
CA GLU A 184 17.22 -18.96 10.77
C GLU A 184 18.70 -18.76 11.08
N THR A 185 19.47 -19.84 11.08
CA THR A 185 20.91 -19.80 11.34
C THR A 185 21.69 -19.18 10.20
N GLY A 186 21.16 -19.21 8.98
CA GLY A 186 21.90 -18.84 7.77
C GLY A 186 23.08 -19.79 7.47
N ASP A 187 23.18 -20.90 8.21
CA ASP A 187 24.27 -21.88 8.09
C ASP A 187 24.05 -22.87 6.95
N GLY A 188 22.92 -22.79 6.24
CA GLY A 188 22.67 -23.59 5.03
C GLY A 188 23.86 -23.56 4.07
N GLU A 189 24.40 -22.38 3.74
CA GLU A 189 25.56 -22.26 2.82
C GLU A 189 26.82 -22.95 3.34
N GLN A 190 27.11 -22.91 4.65
CA GLN A 190 28.28 -23.59 5.22
C GLN A 190 28.10 -25.11 5.31
N ILE A 191 26.89 -25.56 5.61
CA ILE A 191 26.54 -26.99 5.66
C ILE A 191 26.58 -27.57 4.24
N PHE A 192 26.12 -26.84 3.23
CA PHE A 192 26.23 -27.24 1.83
C PHE A 192 27.68 -27.28 1.35
N GLN A 193 28.49 -26.28 1.69
CA GLN A 193 29.90 -26.25 1.31
C GLN A 193 30.67 -27.44 1.89
N LYS A 194 30.47 -27.73 3.19
CA LYS A 194 31.05 -28.90 3.84
C LYS A 194 30.55 -30.20 3.24
N ALA A 195 29.25 -30.33 2.98
CA ALA A 195 28.71 -31.56 2.46
C ALA A 195 29.05 -31.79 0.97
N ILE A 196 29.37 -30.75 0.19
CA ILE A 196 29.97 -30.87 -1.15
C ILE A 196 31.45 -31.28 -1.06
N GLU A 197 32.21 -30.71 -0.12
CA GLU A 197 33.61 -31.09 0.17
C GLU A 197 33.71 -32.54 0.71
N GLU A 198 32.74 -32.95 1.53
CA GLU A 198 32.61 -34.28 2.13
C GLU A 198 31.78 -35.24 1.27
N MET A 199 31.18 -34.82 0.15
CA MET A 199 30.58 -35.74 -0.85
C MET A 199 31.62 -36.58 -1.58
N GLY A 200 32.92 -36.37 -1.31
CA GLY A 200 33.99 -37.33 -1.60
C GLY A 200 34.21 -38.40 -0.52
N ARG A 201 33.61 -38.27 0.66
CA ARG A 201 33.75 -39.16 1.83
C ARG A 201 32.49 -39.12 2.71
N GLY A 202 31.49 -39.93 2.36
CA GLY A 202 30.18 -39.93 3.00
C GLY A 202 30.20 -40.01 4.54
N GLN A 203 29.70 -38.96 5.17
CA GLN A 203 28.93 -38.89 6.44
C GLN A 203 28.92 -37.43 6.90
N VAL A 204 27.76 -36.74 6.89
CA VAL A 204 27.74 -35.30 7.23
C VAL A 204 26.52 -34.92 8.07
N ILE A 205 26.48 -35.35 9.33
CA ILE A 205 25.75 -34.62 10.39
C ILE A 205 26.53 -34.74 11.70
N SER A 206 27.64 -34.02 11.84
CA SER A 206 28.32 -33.91 13.15
C SER A 206 29.29 -32.73 13.24
N SER A 207 28.86 -31.49 12.93
CA SER A 207 29.66 -30.30 13.26
C SER A 207 28.86 -28.99 13.20
N LEU A 208 27.92 -28.81 14.14
CA LEU A 208 27.41 -27.47 14.47
C LEU A 208 28.50 -26.72 15.24
N ARG A 209 29.32 -25.94 14.52
CA ARG A 209 30.27 -25.00 15.13
C ARG A 209 29.67 -23.60 15.04
N THR A 210 29.22 -23.12 16.20
CA THR A 210 28.73 -21.75 16.42
C THR A 210 29.80 -20.73 16.03
N LYS A 211 29.74 -20.22 14.80
CA LYS A 211 30.42 -18.98 14.43
C LYS A 211 29.40 -17.87 14.30
N GLN A 212 29.42 -16.99 15.28
CA GLN A 212 28.72 -15.71 15.29
C GLN A 212 29.07 -14.94 14.02
N GLY A 213 28.08 -14.83 13.15
CA GLY A 213 28.16 -14.10 11.89
C GLY A 213 26.79 -14.02 11.24
N CYS A 214 25.73 -13.90 12.04
CA CYS A 214 24.38 -13.67 11.56
C CYS A 214 24.37 -12.29 10.89
N SER A 215 24.64 -12.26 9.58
CA SER A 215 23.92 -11.33 8.72
C SER A 215 22.45 -11.63 9.01
N ARG A 216 21.70 -10.66 9.56
CA ARG A 216 20.29 -10.78 9.97
C ARG A 216 19.31 -10.30 8.86
N PRO A 217 19.30 -10.82 7.62
CA PRO A 217 18.47 -10.24 6.57
C PRO A 217 17.03 -10.78 6.60
N MET A 218 16.82 -12.09 6.77
CA MET A 218 15.50 -12.72 6.59
C MET A 218 14.72 -12.96 7.88
N CYS A 219 15.37 -13.06 9.06
CA CYS A 219 14.67 -13.28 10.33
C CYS A 219 13.98 -12.02 10.89
N THR A 220 14.38 -10.81 10.49
CA THR A 220 13.64 -9.59 10.89
C THR A 220 12.27 -9.51 10.23
N LEU A 221 11.94 -10.45 9.33
CA LEU A 221 10.61 -10.53 8.77
C LEU A 221 9.53 -10.98 9.79
N THR A 222 9.89 -11.56 10.93
CA THR A 222 8.88 -11.95 11.93
C THR A 222 8.36 -10.79 12.79
N LEU A 223 8.91 -9.56 12.66
CA LEU A 223 8.54 -8.40 13.49
C LEU A 223 7.75 -7.27 12.80
N VAL A 224 7.38 -7.43 11.52
CA VAL A 224 6.41 -6.54 10.84
C VAL A 224 4.92 -6.94 11.00
N PRO A 225 4.50 -8.13 11.48
CA PRO A 225 3.08 -8.45 11.53
C PRO A 225 2.30 -7.55 12.50
N LEU A 226 2.93 -7.04 13.57
CA LEU A 226 2.28 -6.18 14.56
C LEU A 226 1.82 -4.82 14.01
N VAL A 227 2.51 -4.25 13.02
CA VAL A 227 2.11 -2.96 12.43
C VAL A 227 0.94 -3.13 11.46
N LEU A 228 0.78 -4.33 10.87
CA LEU A 228 -0.19 -4.60 9.82
C LEU A 228 -1.49 -5.27 10.30
N THR A 229 -1.48 -6.04 11.39
CA THR A 229 -2.73 -6.54 12.00
C THR A 229 -3.66 -5.42 12.43
N ASP A 230 -3.12 -4.26 12.86
CA ASP A 230 -3.93 -3.07 13.16
C ASP A 230 -4.43 -2.31 11.92
N LEU A 231 -3.86 -2.55 10.73
CA LEU A 231 -4.25 -1.91 9.47
C LEU A 231 -5.30 -2.73 8.70
N LEU A 232 -5.18 -4.05 8.80
CA LEU A 232 -6.12 -5.04 8.25
C LEU A 232 -7.22 -5.43 9.24
N GLY A 233 -7.19 -4.88 10.46
CA GLY A 233 -8.24 -5.01 11.46
C GLY A 233 -9.60 -4.76 10.83
N HIS A 234 -10.35 -5.86 10.66
CA HIS A 234 -11.72 -5.86 10.23
C HIS A 234 -12.46 -4.76 10.97
N GLY A 235 -12.93 -3.76 10.22
CA GLY A 235 -14.02 -2.92 10.69
C GLY A 235 -15.12 -3.87 11.11
N SER A 236 -15.32 -3.99 12.42
CA SER A 236 -16.41 -4.79 12.95
C SER A 236 -17.68 -4.28 12.26
N PRO A 237 -18.44 -5.12 11.55
CA PRO A 237 -19.77 -4.71 11.15
C PRO A 237 -20.48 -4.41 12.47
N SER A 238 -20.97 -3.19 12.60
CA SER A 238 -21.88 -2.81 13.67
C SER A 238 -22.91 -3.93 13.82
N ARG A 239 -22.80 -4.73 14.89
CA ARG A 239 -23.86 -5.65 15.28
C ARG A 239 -25.04 -4.76 15.64
N SER A 240 -25.96 -4.62 14.70
CA SER A 240 -27.33 -4.24 14.99
C SER A 240 -27.84 -5.16 16.11
N PRO A 241 -28.47 -4.62 17.15
CA PRO A 241 -28.97 -5.45 18.23
C PRO A 241 -30.03 -6.40 17.65
N ARG A 242 -29.77 -7.70 17.73
CA ARG A 242 -30.80 -8.71 17.52
C ARG A 242 -31.91 -8.42 18.53
N ARG A 243 -33.12 -8.15 18.05
CA ARG A 243 -34.33 -8.25 18.89
C ARG A 243 -34.40 -9.68 19.41
N ASP A 244 -34.41 -9.83 20.72
CA ASP A 244 -34.81 -11.07 21.38
C ASP A 244 -36.31 -11.29 21.13
N PRO A 245 -36.73 -12.40 20.51
CA PRO A 245 -38.11 -12.84 20.51
C PRO A 245 -38.26 -13.84 21.64
N ARG A 246 -38.33 -13.34 22.88
CA ARG A 246 -38.91 -13.98 24.08
C ARG A 246 -38.50 -13.19 25.32
N GLN A 247 -39.36 -12.29 25.74
CA GLN A 247 -39.66 -12.08 27.15
C GLN A 247 -41.03 -11.38 27.24
N HIS A 248 -42.01 -12.17 27.69
CA HIS A 248 -43.40 -11.90 28.07
C HIS A 248 -44.35 -11.20 27.09
#